data_AF-A0A4Y2FW47-F1
#
_entry.id   AF-A0A4Y2FW47-F1
#
_cell.length_a   1.000
_cell.length_b   1.000
_cell.length_c   1.000
_cell.angle_alpha   90.00
_cell.angle_beta   90.00
_cell.angle_gamma   90.00
#
_symmetry.space_group_name_H-M   'P 1'
#
loop_
_entity.id
_entity.type
_entity.pdbx_description
1 polymer ?
#
loop_
_entity_poly.entity_id
_entity_poly.type
_entity_poly.pdbx_seq_one_letter_code
_entity_poly.pdbx_strand_id
1 'polypeptide(L)'
;MNIICQFRKSKNFAAERPSDGKFTNCCRKGKIKLEKPSDALSNDFLYPNFLLDLLTNPNNPDYKNFHDNSRSYNSALSFASMGTKVVDFSGGGPYVFKVNSQIHHRTSHIQSVNGRAPQ
;
A
#
# COMPACT_ATOMS: atom_id res chain seq x y z
N MET A 1 -0.51 8.75 13.87
CA MET A 1 -1.39 8.96 12.68
C MET A 1 -2.76 9.40 13.20
N ASN A 2 -3.05 10.71 13.20
CA ASN A 2 -4.17 11.25 13.99
C ASN A 2 -5.28 11.85 13.12
N ILE A 3 -5.08 11.94 11.79
CA ILE A 3 -6.11 12.45 10.89
C ILE A 3 -6.93 11.30 10.34
N ILE A 4 -8.23 11.33 10.59
CA ILE A 4 -9.15 10.27 10.21
C ILE A 4 -9.83 10.63 8.89
N CYS A 5 -9.75 9.74 7.90
CA CYS A 5 -10.50 9.87 6.65
C CYS A 5 -12.01 9.78 6.95
N GLN A 6 -12.78 10.78 6.52
CA GLN A 6 -14.22 10.84 6.79
C GLN A 6 -14.99 9.66 6.19
N PHE A 7 -14.60 9.22 4.99
CA PHE A 7 -15.28 8.16 4.23
C PHE A 7 -14.92 6.74 4.68
N ARG A 8 -13.65 6.51 5.08
CA ARG A 8 -13.12 5.15 5.31
C ARG A 8 -12.55 4.91 6.71
N LYS A 9 -12.53 5.95 7.55
CA LYS A 9 -11.97 5.92 8.91
C LYS A 9 -10.50 5.49 8.99
N SER A 10 -9.77 5.46 7.87
CA SER A 10 -8.33 5.23 7.88
C SER A 10 -7.63 6.34 8.68
N LYS A 11 -6.59 5.97 9.43
CA LYS A 11 -5.71 6.90 10.13
C LYS A 11 -4.58 7.29 9.18
N ASN A 12 -4.37 8.59 9.00
CA ASN A 12 -3.38 9.15 8.08
C ASN A 12 -2.46 10.12 8.84
N PHE A 13 -1.29 10.40 8.28
CA PHE A 13 -0.40 11.44 8.79
C PHE A 13 -0.96 12.82 8.45
N ALA A 14 -0.65 13.82 9.29
CA ALA A 14 -1.08 15.20 9.04
C ALA A 14 -0.54 15.74 7.70
N ALA A 15 0.71 15.40 7.37
CA ALA A 15 1.37 15.77 6.12
C ALA A 15 0.69 15.17 4.86
N GLU A 16 -0.10 14.10 5.00
CA GLU A 16 -0.81 13.48 3.88
C GLU A 16 -2.17 14.12 3.62
N ARG A 17 -2.63 15.02 4.49
CA ARG A 17 -3.94 15.66 4.37
C ARG A 17 -3.93 16.69 3.25
N PRO A 18 -4.72 16.51 2.18
CA PRO A 18 -4.82 17.52 1.13
C PRO A 18 -5.61 18.75 1.61
N SER A 19 -5.48 19.88 0.91
CA SER A 19 -6.15 21.14 1.26
C SER A 19 -7.68 21.03 1.31
N ASP A 20 -8.27 20.20 0.46
CA ASP A 20 -9.71 19.92 0.43
C ASP A 20 -10.17 18.92 1.53
N GLY A 21 -9.25 18.42 2.34
CA GLY A 21 -9.50 17.46 3.41
C GLY A 21 -9.88 16.05 2.94
N LYS A 22 -9.87 15.78 1.62
CA LYS A 22 -10.30 14.50 1.04
C LYS A 22 -9.09 13.71 0.53
N PHE A 23 -8.83 12.57 1.16
CA PHE A 23 -7.68 11.74 0.82
C PHE A 23 -7.82 11.04 -0.54
N THR A 24 -6.91 11.35 -1.47
CA THR A 24 -6.81 10.66 -2.76
C THR A 24 -6.28 9.23 -2.59
N ASN A 25 -5.20 9.04 -1.84
CA ASN A 25 -4.55 7.73 -1.67
C ASN A 25 -5.38 6.72 -0.86
N CYS A 26 -6.27 7.19 0.01
CA CYS A 26 -7.12 6.30 0.81
C CYS A 26 -8.34 5.79 0.03
N CYS A 27 -9.11 6.68 -0.61
CA CYS A 27 -10.41 6.32 -1.19
C CYS A 27 -10.73 7.12 -2.45
N ARG A 28 -9.73 7.74 -3.08
CA ARG A 28 -9.88 8.63 -4.23
C ARG A 28 -10.96 9.68 -3.97
N LYS A 29 -10.89 10.34 -2.80
CA LYS A 29 -11.86 11.34 -2.34
C LYS A 29 -13.30 10.81 -2.21
N GLY A 30 -13.45 9.57 -1.74
CA GLY A 30 -14.74 8.92 -1.52
C GLY A 30 -15.31 8.20 -2.75
N LYS A 31 -14.60 8.22 -3.89
CA LYS A 31 -15.05 7.56 -5.13
C LYS A 31 -14.89 6.04 -5.09
N ILE A 32 -13.94 5.53 -4.30
CA ILE A 32 -13.68 4.09 -4.19
C ILE A 32 -14.39 3.53 -2.95
N LYS A 33 -15.36 2.65 -3.18
CA LYS A 33 -15.84 1.69 -2.20
C LYS A 33 -14.94 0.45 -2.31
N LEU A 34 -14.15 0.18 -1.28
CA LEU A 34 -13.48 -1.12 -1.16
C LEU A 34 -14.42 -1.95 -0.30
N GLU A 35 -14.71 -3.14 -0.79
CA GLU A 35 -15.46 -4.14 -0.06
C GLU A 35 -14.71 -4.51 1.23
N LYS A 36 -15.43 -5.11 2.17
CA LYS A 36 -14.75 -5.71 3.32
C LYS A 36 -13.76 -6.74 2.76
N PRO A 37 -12.51 -6.78 3.27
CA PRO A 37 -11.62 -7.86 2.90
C PRO A 37 -12.30 -9.17 3.28
N SER A 38 -12.44 -10.07 2.31
CA SER A 38 -12.97 -11.41 2.49
C SER A 38 -11.94 -12.42 2.02
N ASP A 39 -11.89 -13.59 2.65
CA ASP A 39 -11.05 -14.69 2.17
C ASP A 39 -11.62 -15.30 0.86
N ALA A 40 -10.93 -16.30 0.31
CA ALA A 40 -11.36 -16.99 -0.91
C ALA A 40 -12.72 -17.72 -0.75
N LEU A 41 -13.20 -17.89 0.48
CA LEU A 41 -14.46 -18.55 0.85
C LEU A 41 -15.54 -17.53 1.22
N SER A 42 -15.31 -16.23 0.97
CA SER A 42 -16.22 -15.12 1.30
C SER A 42 -16.48 -14.92 2.80
N ASN A 43 -15.62 -15.45 3.68
CA ASN A 43 -15.68 -15.09 5.09
C ASN A 43 -15.05 -13.70 5.29
N ASP A 44 -15.61 -12.89 6.20
CA ASP A 44 -15.00 -11.62 6.61
C ASP A 44 -13.56 -11.90 7.09
N PHE A 45 -12.58 -11.29 6.44
CA PHE A 45 -11.16 -11.47 6.73
C PHE A 45 -10.86 -10.87 8.11
N LEU A 46 -10.71 -11.74 9.10
CA LEU A 46 -10.30 -11.35 10.45
C LEU A 46 -8.79 -11.12 10.44
N TYR A 47 -8.38 -9.88 10.68
CA TYR A 47 -6.98 -9.57 10.93
C TYR A 47 -6.51 -10.35 12.18
N PRO A 48 -5.29 -10.92 12.17
CA PRO A 48 -4.73 -11.57 13.34
C PRO A 48 -4.81 -10.69 14.59
N ASN A 49 -5.28 -11.27 15.71
CA ASN A 49 -5.50 -10.53 16.95
C ASN A 49 -4.26 -9.78 17.45
N PHE A 50 -3.06 -10.33 17.24
CA PHE A 50 -1.82 -9.66 17.64
C PHE A 50 -1.60 -8.33 16.88
N LEU A 51 -1.97 -8.24 15.60
CA LEU A 51 -1.86 -7.00 14.83
C LEU A 51 -2.87 -5.96 15.32
N LEU A 52 -4.09 -6.42 15.66
CA LEU A 52 -5.11 -5.56 16.24
C LEU A 52 -4.66 -4.98 17.59
N ASP A 53 -4.05 -5.82 18.42
CA ASP A 53 -3.52 -5.43 19.72
C ASP A 53 -2.40 -4.38 19.59
N LEU A 54 -1.43 -4.62 18.69
CA LEU A 54 -0.37 -3.65 18.36
C LEU A 54 -0.93 -2.31 17.84
N LEU A 55 -2.05 -2.33 17.12
CA LEU A 55 -2.68 -1.13 16.56
C LEU A 55 -3.54 -0.36 17.56
N THR A 56 -4.16 -1.04 18.52
CA THR A 56 -5.26 -0.48 19.33
C THR A 56 -5.05 -0.48 20.83
N ASN A 57 -4.18 -1.32 21.39
CA ASN A 57 -3.99 -1.48 22.84
C ASN A 57 -2.75 -0.73 23.34
N PRO A 58 -2.89 0.42 24.02
CA PRO A 58 -1.75 1.18 24.54
C PRO A 58 -0.98 0.47 25.66
N ASN A 59 -1.56 -0.57 26.27
CA ASN A 59 -0.91 -1.37 27.31
C ASN A 59 0.01 -2.46 26.74
N ASN A 60 -0.08 -2.74 25.43
CA ASN A 60 0.85 -3.65 24.79
C ASN A 60 2.27 -3.01 24.79
N PRO A 61 3.31 -3.72 25.27
CA PRO A 61 4.67 -3.17 25.36
C PRO A 61 5.23 -2.71 24.01
N ASP A 62 4.81 -3.33 22.91
CA ASP A 62 5.24 -3.03 21.56
C ASP A 62 4.37 -1.97 20.86
N TYR A 63 3.28 -1.52 21.48
CA TYR A 63 2.35 -0.54 20.88
C TYR A 63 3.09 0.70 20.36
N LYS A 64 3.91 1.31 21.22
CA LYS A 64 4.64 2.53 20.87
C LYS A 64 5.66 2.26 19.75
N ASN A 65 6.44 1.18 19.89
CA ASN A 65 7.43 0.79 18.90
C ASN A 65 6.79 0.53 17.52
N PHE A 66 5.64 -0.14 17.49
CA PHE A 66 4.90 -0.42 16.28
C PHE A 66 4.39 0.86 15.59
N HIS A 67 3.82 1.80 16.34
CA HIS A 67 3.35 3.07 15.78
C HIS A 67 4.51 3.94 15.28
N ASP A 68 5.58 4.06 16.07
CA ASP A 68 6.77 4.84 15.72
C ASP A 68 7.47 4.30 14.46
N ASN A 69 7.50 2.97 14.30
CA ASN A 69 8.14 2.28 13.16
C ASN A 69 7.17 1.80 12.07
N SER A 70 5.90 2.21 12.12
CA SER A 70 4.86 1.79 11.17
C SER A 70 5.26 1.93 9.69
N ARG A 71 5.99 2.99 9.34
CA ARG A 71 6.55 3.18 7.99
C ARG A 71 7.58 2.12 7.61
N SER A 72 8.44 1.73 8.54
CA SER A 72 9.47 0.69 8.31
C SER A 72 8.81 -0.67 8.08
N TYR A 73 7.84 -1.04 8.93
CA TYR A 73 7.07 -2.27 8.74
C TYR A 73 6.33 -2.30 7.40
N ASN A 74 5.59 -1.23 7.05
CA ASN A 74 4.89 -1.13 5.77
C ASN A 74 5.87 -1.20 4.59
N SER A 75 7.05 -0.61 4.74
CA SER A 75 8.11 -0.64 3.72
C SER A 75 8.62 -2.07 3.52
N ALA A 76 8.96 -2.77 4.59
CA ALA A 76 9.45 -4.15 4.54
C ALA A 76 8.42 -5.14 3.95
N LEU A 77 7.13 -4.90 4.20
CA LEU A 77 6.03 -5.74 3.74
C LEU A 77 5.40 -5.27 2.42
N SER A 78 5.89 -4.18 1.83
CA SER A 78 5.32 -3.67 0.58
C SER A 78 5.63 -4.61 -0.58
N PHE A 79 4.63 -4.95 -1.38
CA PHE A 79 4.84 -5.69 -2.61
C PHE A 79 5.45 -4.77 -3.69
N ALA A 80 6.48 -5.25 -4.38
CA ALA A 80 6.92 -4.62 -5.61
C ALA A 80 6.02 -5.08 -6.77
N SER A 81 5.53 -4.12 -7.56
CA SER A 81 4.93 -4.40 -8.85
C SER A 81 5.87 -3.91 -9.95
N MET A 82 6.08 -4.73 -10.98
CA MET A 82 6.95 -4.37 -12.10
C MET A 82 6.08 -3.94 -13.29
N GLY A 83 6.18 -2.66 -13.65
CA GLY A 83 5.69 -2.18 -14.94
C GLY A 83 6.77 -2.39 -15.99
N THR A 84 6.56 -3.34 -16.91
CA THR A 84 7.45 -3.52 -18.07
C THR A 84 6.68 -3.34 -19.36
N LYS A 85 7.34 -2.80 -20.39
CA LYS A 85 6.79 -2.75 -21.73
C LYS A 85 6.82 -4.17 -22.29
N VAL A 86 5.65 -4.78 -22.40
CA VAL A 86 5.51 -6.09 -23.03
C VAL A 86 5.87 -5.93 -24.50
N VAL A 87 6.79 -6.76 -24.98
CA VAL A 87 7.19 -6.81 -26.38
C VAL A 87 6.85 -8.21 -26.87
N ASP A 88 6.00 -8.29 -27.88
CA ASP A 88 5.72 -9.55 -28.55
C ASP A 88 6.84 -9.83 -29.55
N PHE A 89 7.47 -10.99 -29.42
CA PHE A 89 8.44 -11.46 -30.40
C PHE A 89 7.70 -12.19 -31.52
N SER A 90 7.88 -11.76 -32.77
CA SER A 90 7.16 -12.28 -33.94
C SER A 90 7.70 -13.63 -34.46
N GLY A 91 8.13 -14.54 -33.58
CA GLY A 91 8.73 -15.83 -33.94
C GLY A 91 7.94 -17.02 -33.40
N GLY A 92 8.01 -18.18 -34.08
CA GLY A 92 7.28 -19.42 -33.74
C GLY A 92 7.79 -20.19 -32.51
N GLY A 93 8.37 -19.49 -31.53
CA GLY A 93 8.83 -20.08 -30.28
C GLY A 93 7.73 -20.08 -29.20
N PRO A 94 7.92 -20.80 -28.09
CA PRO A 94 7.02 -20.74 -26.94
C PRO A 94 6.92 -19.31 -26.40
N TYR A 95 5.80 -18.99 -25.74
CA TYR A 95 5.62 -17.69 -25.09
C TYR A 95 6.71 -17.45 -24.04
N VAL A 96 7.50 -16.39 -24.20
CA VAL A 96 8.57 -16.01 -23.26
C VAL A 96 8.36 -14.58 -22.79
N PHE A 97 8.34 -14.39 -21.47
CA PHE A 97 8.49 -13.08 -20.84
C PHE A 97 9.97 -12.88 -20.48
N LYS A 98 10.65 -11.96 -21.16
CA LYS A 98 12.06 -11.65 -20.89
C LYS A 98 12.19 -10.37 -20.07
N VAL A 99 12.68 -10.52 -18.85
CA VAL A 99 13.02 -9.41 -17.96
C VAL A 99 14.55 -9.29 -17.96
N ASN A 100 15.09 -8.18 -18.48
CA ASN A 100 16.51 -7.86 -18.41
C ASN A 100 16.75 -6.81 -17.32
N SER A 101 17.84 -6.93 -16.56
CA SER A 101 18.29 -6.06 -15.45
C SER A 101 17.89 -6.51 -14.04
N GLN A 102 18.32 -5.76 -13.02
CA GLN A 102 18.04 -6.02 -11.60
C GLN A 102 16.65 -5.47 -11.20
N ILE A 103 15.87 -6.31 -10.50
CA ILE A 103 14.62 -5.89 -9.88
C ILE A 103 14.95 -5.19 -8.57
N HIS A 104 14.68 -3.88 -8.51
CA HIS A 104 14.86 -3.09 -7.29
C HIS A 104 13.52 -2.93 -6.58
N HIS A 105 13.50 -3.20 -5.27
CA HIS A 105 12.37 -2.85 -4.42
C HIS A 105 12.46 -1.37 -4.08
N ARG A 106 11.66 -0.53 -4.76
CA ARG A 106 11.65 0.91 -4.54
C ARG A 106 10.58 1.27 -3.51
N THR A 107 11.00 1.49 -2.28
CA THR A 107 10.15 1.83 -1.12
C THR A 107 9.64 3.28 -1.07
N SER A 108 9.86 4.07 -2.12
CA SER A 108 9.43 5.47 -2.20
C SER A 108 7.99 5.63 -2.74
N HIS A 109 7.35 6.77 -2.45
CA HIS A 109 6.03 7.12 -2.99
C HIS A 109 5.92 6.93 -4.51
N ILE A 110 4.82 6.31 -4.98
CA ILE A 110 4.47 6.08 -6.40
C ILE A 110 4.30 7.38 -7.20
N GLN A 111 4.16 8.54 -6.54
CA GLN A 111 4.12 9.82 -7.24
C GLN A 111 5.52 10.22 -7.68
N SER A 112 5.75 10.27 -8.99
CA SER A 112 6.92 10.96 -9.54
C SER A 112 6.88 12.41 -9.04
N VAL A 113 7.92 12.83 -8.33
CA VAL A 113 8.18 14.25 -8.14
C VAL A 113 8.52 14.78 -9.55
N ASN A 114 7.60 15.53 -10.16
CA ASN A 114 7.73 16.19 -11.47
C ASN A 114 7.56 15.33 -12.74
N GLY A 115 6.74 14.28 -12.75
CA GLY A 115 6.41 13.56 -13.99
C GLY A 115 7.57 12.79 -14.62
N ARG A 116 8.72 12.72 -13.95
CA ARG A 116 9.89 11.99 -14.45
C ARG A 116 9.75 10.52 -14.15
N ALA A 117 10.09 9.70 -15.15
CA ALA A 117 10.17 8.26 -14.98
C ALA A 117 11.14 7.93 -13.83
N PRO A 118 10.80 6.96 -12.98
CA PRO A 118 11.71 6.46 -11.97
C PRO A 118 12.98 5.93 -12.67
N GLN A 119 14.15 6.50 -12.35
CA GLN A 119 15.45 5.86 -12.63
C GLN A 119 15.61 4.62 -11.77
#